data_AF-A0A3D8Q4V3-F1
#
_entry.id   AF-A0A3D8Q4V3-F1
#
_cell.length_a   1.000
_cell.length_b   1.000
_cell.length_c   1.000
_cell.angle_alpha   90.00
_cell.angle_beta   90.00
_cell.angle_gamma   90.00
#
_symmetry.space_group_name_H-M   'P 1'
#
loop_
_entity.id
_entity.type
_entity.pdbx_description
1 polymer ?
#
loop_
_entity_poly.entity_id
_entity_poly.type
_entity_poly.pdbx_seq_one_letter_code
_entity_poly.pdbx_strand_id
1 'polypeptide(L)'
;MSITRRSSTAEVRKALVLKTGSPKWEESRWWNEFRALRRKLLSKENISPRPSETEKAALEEIFKAWVDGSDEWWAQGSWTAEPGLIDWHITQYLRGRKSVATTCVQNGESPPADKSQSPESPRPTYYDPIRE
;
A
#
# COMPACT_ATOMS: atom_id res chain seq x y z
N MET A 1 24.43 -4.90 -4.23
CA MET A 1 23.06 -5.41 -4.06
C MET A 1 22.22 -4.84 -5.18
N SER A 2 21.46 -5.67 -5.89
CA SER A 2 20.58 -5.21 -6.96
C SER A 2 19.14 -5.23 -6.46
N ILE A 3 18.48 -4.09 -6.44
CA ILE A 3 17.06 -4.02 -6.04
C ILE A 3 16.17 -4.43 -7.22
N THR A 4 15.16 -5.25 -6.92
CA THR A 4 14.16 -5.69 -7.90
C THR A 4 12.75 -5.41 -7.38
N ARG A 5 11.73 -5.50 -8.24
CA ARG A 5 10.30 -5.34 -7.87
C ARG A 5 9.82 -6.29 -6.75
N ARG A 6 10.55 -7.37 -6.48
CA ARG A 6 10.21 -8.37 -5.45
C ARG A 6 11.01 -8.19 -4.16
N SER A 7 11.99 -7.29 -4.13
CA SER A 7 12.75 -7.00 -2.92
C SER A 7 11.81 -6.58 -1.79
N SER A 8 12.15 -7.01 -0.58
CA SER A 8 11.46 -6.63 0.64
C SER A 8 11.74 -5.17 0.99
N THR A 9 10.85 -4.58 1.79
CA THR A 9 11.07 -3.25 2.36
C THR A 9 12.38 -3.17 3.15
N ALA A 10 12.76 -4.24 3.86
CA ALA A 10 14.00 -4.27 4.64
C ALA A 10 15.25 -4.22 3.75
N GLU A 11 15.26 -4.97 2.64
CA GLU A 11 16.36 -4.95 1.67
C GLU A 11 16.51 -3.58 1.01
N VAL A 12 15.40 -2.94 0.65
CA VAL A 12 15.42 -1.60 0.04
C VAL A 12 15.94 -0.56 1.03
N ARG A 13 15.52 -0.61 2.30
CA ARG A 13 16.03 0.30 3.33
C ARG A 13 17.54 0.14 3.53
N LYS A 14 18.04 -1.09 3.60
CA LYS A 14 19.48 -1.37 3.67
C LYS A 14 20.23 -0.84 2.44
N ALA A 15 19.68 -1.04 1.24
CA ALA A 15 20.28 -0.50 0.02
C ALA A 15 20.34 1.04 0.04
N LEU A 16 19.28 1.70 0.52
CA LEU A 16 19.25 3.16 0.66
C LEU A 16 20.27 3.66 1.70
N VAL A 17 20.45 2.96 2.84
CA VAL A 17 21.53 3.28 3.80
C VAL A 17 22.89 3.15 3.13
N LEU A 18 23.15 2.05 2.42
CA LEU A 18 24.43 1.83 1.74
C LEU A 18 24.73 2.89 0.68
N LYS A 19 23.71 3.39 -0.02
CA LYS A 19 23.87 4.40 -1.08
C LYS A 19 24.02 5.81 -0.56
N THR A 20 23.26 6.15 0.48
CA THR A 20 23.17 7.52 0.97
C THR A 20 24.06 7.77 2.20
N GLY A 21 24.58 6.71 2.82
CA GLY A 21 25.30 6.76 4.10
C GLY A 21 24.40 7.14 5.28
N SER A 22 23.09 7.30 5.08
CA SER A 22 22.18 7.82 6.09
C SER A 22 21.42 6.68 6.79
N PRO A 23 21.63 6.46 8.10
CA PRO A 23 20.89 5.44 8.86
C PRO A 23 19.41 5.80 9.03
N LYS A 24 19.02 7.05 8.73
CA LYS A 24 17.63 7.51 8.82
C LYS A 24 16.67 6.70 7.94
N TRP A 25 17.16 6.06 6.88
CA TRP A 25 16.37 5.13 6.08
C TRP A 25 15.88 3.89 6.87
N GLU A 26 16.59 3.47 7.91
CA GLU A 26 16.21 2.35 8.80
C GLU A 26 15.27 2.78 9.94
N GLU A 27 15.12 4.08 10.18
CA GLU A 27 14.16 4.59 11.16
C GLU A 27 12.74 4.61 10.57
N SER A 28 11.79 3.98 11.28
CA SER A 28 10.41 3.86 10.81
C SER A 28 9.72 5.21 10.62
N ARG A 29 10.06 6.21 11.44
CA ARG A 29 9.52 7.58 11.33
C ARG A 29 9.79 8.17 9.94
N TRP A 30 11.06 8.26 9.59
CA TRP A 30 11.52 8.82 8.32
C TRP A 30 11.03 8.03 7.11
N TRP A 31 11.02 6.70 7.23
CA TRP A 31 10.47 5.84 6.18
C TRP A 31 8.98 6.07 5.94
N ASN A 32 8.20 6.23 7.02
CA ASN A 32 6.76 6.48 6.92
C ASN A 32 6.47 7.87 6.35
N GLU A 33 7.24 8.87 6.77
CA GLU A 33 7.15 10.24 6.26
C GLU A 33 7.44 10.30 4.76
N PHE A 34 8.54 9.69 4.34
CA PHE A 34 8.89 9.54 2.93
C PHE A 34 7.77 8.86 2.13
N ARG A 35 7.22 7.75 2.63
CA ARG A 35 6.11 7.04 1.97
C ARG A 35 4.84 7.87 1.87
N ALA A 36 4.54 8.67 2.90
CA ALA A 36 3.37 9.54 2.92
C ALA A 36 3.52 10.67 1.88
N LEU A 37 4.68 11.32 1.85
CA LEU A 37 4.97 12.39 0.89
C LEU A 37 5.02 11.88 -0.54
N ARG A 38 5.65 10.73 -0.79
CA ARG A 38 5.59 10.04 -2.09
C ARG A 38 4.15 9.77 -2.52
N ARG A 39 3.31 9.27 -1.61
CA ARG A 39 1.89 9.00 -1.93
C ARG A 39 1.17 10.29 -2.32
N LYS A 40 1.39 11.37 -1.57
CA LYS A 40 0.80 12.71 -1.81
C LYS A 40 1.28 13.32 -3.13
N LEU A 41 2.54 13.13 -3.49
CA LEU A 41 3.09 13.53 -4.78
C LEU A 41 2.36 12.81 -5.92
N LEU A 42 2.46 11.47 -5.92
CA LEU A 42 1.97 10.65 -7.04
C LEU A 42 0.44 10.62 -7.15
N SER A 43 -0.30 10.93 -6.08
CA SER A 43 -1.76 11.03 -6.13
C SER A 43 -2.28 12.25 -6.90
N LYS A 44 -1.42 13.24 -7.18
CA LYS A 44 -1.79 14.40 -8.00
C LYS A 44 -1.90 14.03 -9.49
N GLU A 45 -1.22 12.96 -9.90
CA GLU A 45 -1.23 12.50 -11.26
C GLU A 45 -2.52 11.73 -11.59
N ASN A 46 -3.14 12.08 -12.71
CA ASN A 46 -4.34 11.40 -13.19
C ASN A 46 -3.93 10.15 -13.98
N ILE A 47 -3.69 9.06 -13.26
CA ILE A 47 -3.23 7.78 -13.82
C ILE A 47 -4.31 6.70 -13.77
N SER A 48 -4.41 5.91 -14.83
CA SER A 48 -5.33 4.78 -14.96
C SER A 48 -5.24 3.79 -13.79
N PRO A 49 -6.33 3.09 -13.43
CA PRO A 49 -6.30 1.95 -12.50
C PRO A 49 -5.38 0.81 -12.98
N ARG A 50 -5.21 0.69 -14.30
CA ARG A 50 -4.26 -0.21 -14.96
C ARG A 50 -3.28 0.65 -15.76
N PRO A 51 -2.25 1.21 -15.12
CA PRO A 51 -1.33 2.11 -15.79
C PRO A 51 -0.57 1.36 -16.89
N SER A 52 -0.51 1.98 -18.07
CA SER A 52 0.35 1.61 -19.18
C SER A 52 1.83 1.77 -18.82
N GLU A 53 2.72 1.23 -19.65
CA GLU A 53 4.16 1.43 -19.49
C GLU A 53 4.53 2.92 -19.57
N THR A 54 3.86 3.68 -20.43
CA THR A 54 4.06 5.13 -20.57
C THR A 54 3.65 5.89 -19.31
N GLU A 55 2.47 5.58 -18.73
CA GLU A 55 2.04 6.20 -17.46
C GLU A 55 2.99 5.83 -16.32
N LYS A 56 3.51 4.60 -16.31
CA LYS A 56 4.49 4.16 -15.32
C LYS A 56 5.80 4.94 -15.46
N ALA A 57 6.31 5.10 -16.68
CA ALA A 57 7.52 5.88 -16.95
C ALA A 57 7.37 7.34 -16.52
N ALA A 58 6.21 7.97 -16.80
CA ALA A 58 5.93 9.33 -16.34
C ALA A 58 5.97 9.45 -14.79
N LEU A 59 5.42 8.47 -14.06
CA LEU A 59 5.51 8.44 -12.60
C LEU A 59 6.95 8.28 -12.09
N GLU A 60 7.77 7.50 -12.80
CA GLU A 60 9.19 7.32 -12.47
C GLU A 60 9.96 8.63 -12.63
N GLU A 61 9.72 9.38 -13.71
CA GLU A 61 10.34 10.69 -13.96
C GLU A 61 9.91 11.73 -12.91
N ILE A 62 8.61 11.81 -12.60
CA ILE A 62 8.09 12.72 -11.57
C ILE A 62 8.67 12.39 -10.19
N PHE A 63 8.71 11.11 -9.85
CA PHE A 63 9.27 10.66 -8.59
C PHE A 63 10.77 10.95 -8.50
N LYS A 64 11.52 10.69 -9.58
CA LYS A 64 12.94 10.99 -9.66
C LYS A 64 13.20 12.48 -9.49
N ALA A 65 12.49 13.34 -10.24
CA ALA A 65 12.62 14.79 -10.14
C ALA A 65 12.31 15.31 -8.72
N TRP A 66 11.32 14.73 -8.04
CA TRP A 66 11.00 15.09 -6.65
C TRP A 66 12.10 14.72 -5.66
N VAL A 67 12.72 13.54 -5.83
CA VAL A 67 13.82 13.11 -4.97
C VAL A 67 15.09 13.93 -5.25
N ASP A 68 15.43 14.12 -6.53
CA ASP A 68 16.61 14.88 -6.95
C ASP A 68 16.51 16.35 -6.54
N GLY A 69 15.29 16.91 -6.50
CA GLY A 69 15.01 18.27 -6.03
C GLY A 69 14.85 18.41 -4.51
N SER A 70 15.05 17.35 -3.73
CA SER A 70 14.91 17.38 -2.28
C SER A 70 16.25 17.26 -1.57
N ASP A 71 16.57 18.25 -0.73
CA ASP A 71 17.71 18.19 0.19
C ASP A 71 17.44 17.30 1.42
N GLU A 72 16.18 16.95 1.68
CA GLU A 72 15.76 16.15 2.84
C GLU A 72 15.94 14.65 2.60
N TRP A 73 15.76 14.18 1.36
CA TRP A 73 15.93 12.76 1.01
C TRP A 73 17.40 12.48 0.72
N TRP A 74 18.09 12.11 1.80
CA TRP A 74 19.54 12.00 1.93
C TRP A 74 20.30 11.61 0.67
N ALA A 75 21.41 12.33 0.47
CA ALA A 75 22.31 12.27 -0.67
C ALA A 75 21.76 12.84 -1.99
N GLN A 76 20.87 13.84 -1.95
CA GLN A 76 20.41 14.64 -3.12
C GLN A 76 19.97 13.76 -4.31
N GLY A 77 19.26 12.67 -4.02
CA GLY A 77 18.83 11.73 -5.05
C GLY A 77 19.94 10.91 -5.72
N SER A 78 21.16 10.83 -5.18
CA SER A 78 22.22 9.96 -5.73
C SER A 78 21.79 8.48 -5.89
N TRP A 79 20.83 8.03 -5.08
CA TRP A 79 20.25 6.69 -5.14
C TRP A 79 19.21 6.53 -6.27
N THR A 80 18.68 7.62 -6.84
CA THR A 80 17.76 7.59 -7.99
C THR A 80 18.47 7.18 -9.29
N ALA A 81 19.81 7.23 -9.32
CA ALA A 81 20.60 6.67 -10.40
C ALA A 81 20.45 5.14 -10.54
N GLU A 82 19.97 4.46 -9.50
CA GLU A 82 19.66 3.03 -9.56
C GLU A 82 18.19 2.81 -10.00
N PRO A 83 17.95 2.35 -11.25
CA PRO A 83 16.59 2.20 -11.77
C PRO A 83 15.76 1.21 -10.96
N GLY A 84 16.40 0.21 -10.32
CA GLY A 84 15.73 -0.76 -9.46
C GLY A 84 15.06 -0.14 -8.22
N LEU A 85 15.65 0.91 -7.64
CA LEU A 85 15.08 1.59 -6.47
C LEU A 85 13.84 2.40 -6.87
N ILE A 86 13.91 3.15 -7.96
CA ILE A 86 12.78 3.91 -8.51
C ILE A 86 11.64 2.95 -8.86
N ASP A 87 11.92 1.92 -9.66
CA ASP A 87 10.93 0.94 -10.13
C ASP A 87 10.25 0.24 -8.95
N TRP A 88 11.01 -0.10 -7.90
CA TRP A 88 10.44 -0.66 -6.67
C TRP A 88 9.47 0.31 -6.02
N HIS A 89 9.85 1.57 -5.83
CA HIS A 89 8.98 2.55 -5.19
C HIS A 89 7.68 2.78 -5.96
N ILE A 90 7.75 2.93 -7.28
CA ILE A 90 6.55 3.08 -8.13
C ILE A 90 5.69 1.82 -8.09
N THR A 91 6.30 0.63 -8.17
CA THR A 91 5.58 -0.64 -8.07
C THR A 91 4.82 -0.77 -6.75
N GLN A 92 5.45 -0.42 -5.61
CA GLN A 92 4.79 -0.47 -4.31
C GLN A 92 3.65 0.54 -4.19
N TYR A 93 3.78 1.72 -4.80
CA TYR A 93 2.71 2.71 -4.85
C TYR A 93 1.51 2.17 -5.64
N LEU A 94 1.74 1.63 -6.84
CA LEU A 94 0.69 1.06 -7.69
C LEU A 94 -0.01 -0.16 -7.05
N ARG A 95 0.73 -1.03 -6.35
CA ARG A 95 0.15 -2.13 -5.57
C ARG A 95 -0.81 -1.61 -4.48
N GLY A 96 -0.41 -0.56 -3.77
CA GLY A 96 -1.26 0.09 -2.77
C GLY A 96 -2.55 0.67 -3.36
N ARG A 97 -2.51 1.26 -4.57
CA ARG A 97 -3.70 1.77 -5.26
C ARG A 97 -4.67 0.67 -5.66
N LYS A 98 -4.18 -0.46 -6.18
CA LYS A 98 -5.02 -1.60 -6.57
C LYS A 98 -5.83 -2.14 -5.39
N SER A 99 -5.24 -2.22 -4.21
CA SER A 99 -5.95 -2.63 -3.00
C SER A 99 -7.15 -1.72 -2.68
N VAL A 100 -6.99 -0.41 -2.83
CA VAL A 100 -8.07 0.56 -2.55
C VAL A 100 -9.15 0.50 -3.61
N ALA A 101 -8.78 0.42 -4.90
CA ALA A 101 -9.74 0.31 -6.00
C ALA A 101 -10.59 -0.96 -5.91
N THR A 102 -10.00 -2.10 -5.53
CA THR A 102 -10.74 -3.35 -5.35
C THR A 102 -11.72 -3.28 -4.18
N THR A 103 -11.39 -2.58 -3.10
CA THR A 103 -12.30 -2.39 -1.96
C THR A 103 -13.49 -1.48 -2.30
N CYS A 104 -13.32 -0.48 -3.16
CA CYS A 104 -14.42 0.41 -3.56
C CYS A 104 -15.45 -0.26 -4.48
N VAL A 105 -15.08 -1.31 -5.22
CA VAL A 105 -16.00 -2.02 -6.15
C VAL A 105 -16.85 -3.09 -5.44
N GLN A 106 -16.49 -3.49 -4.22
CA GLN A 106 -17.28 -4.47 -3.44
C GLN A 106 -18.36 -3.86 -2.55
N ASN A 107 -18.53 -2.54 -2.55
CA ASN A 107 -19.58 -1.87 -1.77
C ASN A 107 -20.78 -1.45 -2.62
N GLY A 108 -21.07 -2.24 -3.66
CA GLY A 108 -22.34 -2.23 -4.38
C GLY A 108 -23.21 -3.38 -3.87
N GLU A 109 -24.20 -3.02 -3.04
CA GLU A 109 -25.45 -3.76 -2.85
C GLU A 109 -25.36 -5.19 -2.27
N SER A 110 -25.36 -5.29 -0.94
CA SER A 110 -26.03 -6.40 -0.28
C SER A 110 -27.38 -5.88 0.23
N PRO A 111 -28.53 -6.40 -0.22
CA PRO A 111 -29.81 -6.07 0.40
C PRO A 111 -29.78 -6.49 1.89
N PRO A 112 -30.54 -5.83 2.77
CA PRO A 112 -30.55 -6.17 4.18
C PRO A 112 -30.93 -7.64 4.31
N ALA A 113 -30.10 -8.42 5.01
CA ALA A 113 -30.35 -9.81 5.31
C ALA A 113 -31.65 -9.89 6.12
N ASP A 114 -32.73 -10.21 5.40
CA ASP A 114 -34.02 -10.54 5.97
C ASP A 114 -33.83 -11.78 6.85
N LYS A 115 -34.16 -11.64 8.13
CA LYS A 115 -34.13 -12.72 9.11
C LYS A 115 -35.28 -13.67 8.80
N SER A 116 -35.11 -14.52 7.78
CA SER A 116 -36.01 -15.65 7.55
C SER A 116 -35.59 -16.82 8.43
N GLN A 117 -36.23 -16.82 9.60
CA GLN A 117 -36.35 -17.86 10.60
C GLN A 117 -36.78 -19.19 9.92
N SER A 118 -35.95 -20.23 10.07
CA SER A 118 -36.29 -21.60 9.65
C SER A 118 -37.46 -22.15 10.49
N PRO A 119 -38.41 -22.90 9.90
CA PRO A 119 -39.68 -23.20 10.55
C PRO A 119 -39.58 -24.35 11.56
N GLU A 120 -40.01 -24.03 12.77
CA GLU A 120 -40.97 -24.80 13.59
C GLU A 120 -40.74 -26.31 13.75
N SER A 121 -40.14 -26.69 14.88
CA SER A 121 -40.32 -28.04 15.48
C SER A 121 -41.57 -28.03 16.37
N PRO A 122 -42.48 -29.03 16.27
CA PRO A 122 -43.73 -29.03 17.01
C PRO A 122 -43.57 -29.53 18.47
N ARG A 123 -43.94 -28.66 19.43
CA ARG A 123 -44.66 -28.80 20.73
C ARG A 123 -44.75 -30.17 21.46
N PRO A 124 -45.17 -30.25 22.76
CA PRO A 124 -45.12 -29.30 23.89
C PRO A 124 -44.71 -29.96 25.26
N THR A 125 -44.41 -29.08 26.24
CA THR A 125 -44.59 -29.21 27.70
C THR A 125 -44.15 -30.48 28.46
N TYR A 126 -43.13 -30.34 29.31
CA TYR A 126 -43.14 -30.93 30.66
C TYR A 126 -42.37 -30.02 31.63
N TYR A 127 -43.08 -29.55 32.66
CA TYR A 127 -42.57 -28.82 33.81
C TYR A 127 -42.76 -29.73 35.02
N ASP A 128 -41.71 -30.02 35.78
CA ASP A 128 -41.78 -30.04 37.26
C ASP A 128 -40.38 -30.15 37.91
N PRO A 129 -39.96 -29.18 38.76
CA PRO A 129 -38.80 -29.30 39.63
C PRO A 129 -39.21 -29.79 41.03
N ILE A 130 -38.77 -30.99 41.41
CA ILE A 130 -39.01 -31.57 42.75
C ILE A 130 -38.37 -30.72 43.86
N ARG A 131 -39.26 -30.07 44.62
CA ARG A 131 -39.31 -29.88 46.09
C ARG A 131 -40.82 -29.97 46.39
N GLU A 132 -41.38 -30.91 47.14
CA GLU A 132 -40.93 -31.70 48.29
C GLU A 132 -41.38 -33.17 48.18
#